data_AF-A0A1Y0IAH7-F1
#
_entry.id   AF-A0A1Y0IAH7-F1
#
_cell.length_a   1.000
_cell.length_b   1.000
_cell.length_c   1.000
_cell.angle_alpha   90.00
_cell.angle_beta   90.00
_cell.angle_gamma   90.00
#
_symmetry.space_group_name_H-M   'P 1'
#
loop_
_entity.id
_entity.type
_entity.pdbx_description
1 polymer ?
#
loop_
_entity_poly.entity_id
_entity_poly.type
_entity_poly.pdbx_seq_one_letter_code
_entity_poly.pdbx_strand_id
1 'polypeptide(L)'
;MAVAPDALVLSGGNDINEYSLRDRTEFALLNWAQARQLPVLGICRGMQLMATWAGTTLISIAGHVDTRHELNFIGNQDGLVAGIPREVNSYHNHAVRDCPEGFYVLAESADAVIEAIAHRQLNWQACMWHPEREPAFNLVDINRIRKLFGITS
;
A
#
# COMPACT_ATOMS: atom_id res chain seq x y z
N MET A 1 -27.88 5.59 -12.48
CA MET A 1 -26.55 6.05 -12.92
C MET A 1 -25.53 5.11 -12.32
N ALA A 2 -24.59 4.59 -13.11
CA ALA A 2 -23.44 3.87 -12.58
C ALA A 2 -22.44 4.89 -11.99
N VAL A 3 -21.81 4.55 -10.87
CA VAL A 3 -20.76 5.39 -10.25
C VAL A 3 -19.52 5.37 -11.15
N ALA A 4 -18.90 6.52 -11.38
CA ALA A 4 -17.66 6.68 -12.14
C ALA A 4 -16.58 7.27 -11.23
N PRO A 5 -15.87 6.45 -10.44
CA PRO A 5 -14.88 6.95 -9.47
C PRO A 5 -13.59 7.40 -10.16
N ASP A 6 -12.99 8.48 -9.66
CA ASP A 6 -11.72 9.04 -10.14
C ASP A 6 -10.48 8.37 -9.53
N ALA A 7 -10.65 7.62 -8.43
CA ALA A 7 -9.58 6.96 -7.70
C ALA A 7 -10.10 5.73 -6.94
N LEU A 8 -9.18 4.85 -6.56
CA LEU A 8 -9.48 3.68 -5.74
C LEU A 8 -8.61 3.66 -4.47
N VAL A 9 -9.23 3.32 -3.35
CA VAL A 9 -8.53 3.02 -2.09
C VAL A 9 -8.87 1.59 -1.68
N LEU A 10 -7.86 0.76 -1.51
CA LEU A 10 -7.98 -0.59 -0.95
C LEU A 10 -7.59 -0.54 0.53
N SER A 11 -8.57 -0.72 1.42
CA SER A 11 -8.39 -0.63 2.87
C SER A 11 -7.81 -1.91 3.49
N GLY A 12 -7.40 -1.81 4.75
CA GLY A 12 -7.04 -2.95 5.59
C GLY A 12 -8.21 -3.90 5.94
N GLY A 13 -8.00 -4.73 6.96
CA GLY A 13 -8.95 -5.74 7.48
C GLY A 13 -8.50 -7.18 7.21
N ASN A 14 -9.38 -8.15 7.49
CA ASN A 14 -9.34 -9.62 7.25
C ASN A 14 -8.21 -10.17 6.37
N ASP A 15 -7.74 -11.38 6.64
CA ASP A 15 -6.64 -11.96 5.85
C ASP A 15 -7.07 -12.27 4.39
N ILE A 16 -6.11 -12.22 3.45
CA ILE A 16 -6.36 -12.69 2.08
C ILE A 16 -6.70 -14.18 2.11
N ASN A 17 -7.69 -14.59 1.31
CA ASN A 17 -8.34 -15.91 1.29
C ASN A 17 -9.33 -16.18 2.43
N GLU A 18 -9.49 -15.29 3.41
CA GLU A 18 -10.54 -15.43 4.43
C GLU A 18 -11.93 -15.20 3.83
N TYR A 19 -12.07 -14.25 2.89
CA TYR A 19 -13.33 -13.91 2.23
C TYR A 19 -13.17 -13.86 0.70
N SER A 20 -13.33 -15.02 0.06
CA SER A 20 -13.12 -15.16 -1.39
C SER A 20 -13.91 -14.18 -2.27
N LEU A 21 -15.10 -13.75 -1.85
CA LEU A 21 -15.88 -12.75 -2.60
C LEU A 21 -15.22 -11.36 -2.56
N ARG A 22 -14.67 -10.97 -1.40
CA ARG A 22 -13.93 -9.71 -1.24
C ARG A 22 -12.70 -9.73 -2.14
N ASP A 23 -11.89 -10.78 -2.03
CA ASP A 23 -10.65 -10.92 -2.80
C ASP A 23 -10.93 -10.83 -4.30
N ARG A 24 -11.90 -11.61 -4.81
CA ARG A 24 -12.30 -11.56 -6.23
C ARG A 24 -12.77 -10.17 -6.66
N THR A 25 -13.54 -9.49 -5.80
CA THR A 25 -14.05 -8.15 -6.09
C THR A 25 -12.91 -7.14 -6.18
N GLU A 26 -11.99 -7.14 -5.22
CA GLU A 26 -10.89 -6.19 -5.20
C GLU A 26 -9.86 -6.48 -6.31
N PHE A 27 -9.59 -7.75 -6.66
CA PHE A 27 -8.82 -8.08 -7.86
C PHE A 27 -9.49 -7.56 -9.14
N ALA A 28 -10.81 -7.70 -9.26
CA ALA A 28 -11.55 -7.13 -10.39
C ALA A 28 -11.47 -5.59 -10.42
N LEU A 29 -11.49 -4.93 -9.25
CA LEU A 29 -11.31 -3.49 -9.15
C LEU A 29 -9.90 -3.04 -9.54
N LEU A 30 -8.85 -3.80 -9.18
CA LEU A 30 -7.48 -3.53 -9.63
C LEU A 30 -7.34 -3.62 -11.15
N ASN A 31 -7.85 -4.70 -11.76
CA ASN A 31 -7.87 -4.86 -13.22
C ASN A 31 -8.64 -3.72 -13.91
N TRP A 32 -9.78 -3.33 -13.33
CA TRP A 32 -10.61 -2.23 -13.83
C TRP A 32 -9.90 -0.87 -13.73
N ALA A 33 -9.22 -0.60 -12.60
CA ALA A 33 -8.44 0.61 -12.38
C ALA A 33 -7.24 0.68 -13.32
N GLN A 34 -6.54 -0.45 -13.55
CA GLN A 34 -5.42 -0.53 -14.49
C GLN A 34 -5.88 -0.19 -15.91
N ALA A 35 -6.98 -0.80 -16.37
CA ALA A 35 -7.52 -0.57 -17.72
C ALA A 35 -7.93 0.90 -17.95
N ARG A 36 -8.19 1.65 -16.87
CA ARG A 36 -8.59 3.07 -16.90
C ARG A 36 -7.48 4.02 -16.46
N GLN A 37 -6.30 3.51 -16.11
CA GLN A 37 -5.18 4.29 -15.59
C GLN A 37 -5.56 5.13 -14.35
N LEU A 38 -6.46 4.60 -13.51
CA LEU A 38 -6.87 5.31 -12.29
C LEU A 38 -5.79 5.17 -11.21
N PRO A 39 -5.59 6.21 -10.38
CA PRO A 39 -4.71 6.12 -9.23
C PRO A 39 -5.28 5.18 -8.16
N VAL A 40 -4.39 4.42 -7.51
CA VAL A 40 -4.75 3.43 -6.49
C VAL A 40 -3.87 3.60 -5.25
N LEU A 41 -4.50 3.63 -4.07
CA LEU A 41 -3.82 3.54 -2.78
C LEU A 41 -4.15 2.21 -2.09
N GLY A 42 -3.15 1.40 -1.77
CA GLY A 42 -3.30 0.20 -0.95
C GLY A 42 -2.84 0.42 0.50
N ILE A 43 -3.69 0.13 1.48
CA ILE A 43 -3.37 0.26 2.91
C ILE A 43 -3.38 -1.12 3.57
N CYS A 44 -2.27 -1.51 4.21
CA CYS A 44 -2.07 -2.79 4.89
C CYS A 44 -2.46 -3.97 3.99
N ARG A 45 -3.62 -4.59 4.23
CA ARG A 45 -4.19 -5.63 3.38
C ARG A 45 -4.33 -5.20 1.90
N GLY A 46 -4.57 -3.92 1.62
CA GLY A 46 -4.58 -3.39 0.26
C GLY A 46 -3.23 -3.54 -0.43
N MET A 47 -2.12 -3.31 0.28
CA MET A 47 -0.77 -3.56 -0.23
C MET A 47 -0.53 -5.06 -0.46
N GLN A 48 -0.94 -5.91 0.47
CA GLN A 48 -0.86 -7.36 0.32
C GLN A 48 -1.59 -7.85 -0.93
N LEU A 49 -2.79 -7.30 -1.19
CA LEU A 49 -3.58 -7.64 -2.37
C LEU A 49 -2.89 -7.19 -3.66
N MET A 50 -2.34 -5.98 -3.69
CA MET A 50 -1.60 -5.46 -4.84
C MET A 50 -0.34 -6.28 -5.13
N ALA A 51 0.40 -6.69 -4.10
CA ALA A 51 1.55 -7.59 -4.25
C ALA A 51 1.13 -8.97 -4.77
N THR A 52 0.04 -9.53 -4.25
CA THR A 52 -0.51 -10.81 -4.72
C THR A 52 -1.01 -10.71 -6.16
N TRP A 53 -1.63 -9.58 -6.52
CA TRP A 53 -2.07 -9.29 -7.89
C TRP A 53 -0.89 -9.28 -8.88
N ALA A 54 0.26 -8.78 -8.43
CA ALA A 54 1.53 -8.81 -9.17
C ALA A 54 2.30 -10.14 -9.05
N GLY A 55 1.68 -11.19 -8.50
CA GLY A 55 2.23 -12.54 -8.47
C GLY A 55 3.12 -12.88 -7.26
N THR A 56 3.23 -11.98 -6.27
CA THR A 56 4.03 -12.24 -5.06
C THR A 56 3.24 -12.99 -3.99
N THR A 57 3.90 -13.85 -3.23
CA THR A 57 3.31 -14.57 -2.10
C THR A 57 3.47 -13.82 -0.79
N LEU A 58 2.48 -13.92 0.09
CA LEU A 58 2.58 -13.42 1.46
C LEU A 58 3.28 -14.44 2.36
N ILE A 59 3.97 -13.92 3.37
CA ILE A 59 4.53 -14.72 4.46
C ILE A 59 3.91 -14.29 5.79
N SER A 60 3.81 -15.22 6.74
CA SER A 60 3.47 -14.88 8.12
C SER A 60 4.69 -14.33 8.84
N ILE A 61 4.49 -13.27 9.63
CA ILE A 61 5.52 -12.61 10.44
C ILE A 61 4.99 -12.33 11.84
N ALA A 62 5.91 -12.12 12.79
CA ALA A 62 5.59 -11.80 14.17
C ALA A 62 6.27 -10.49 14.59
N GLY A 63 5.73 -9.82 15.61
CA GLY A 63 6.29 -8.57 16.13
C GLY A 63 5.87 -7.30 15.38
N HIS A 64 4.88 -7.39 14.50
CA HIS A 64 4.34 -6.28 13.70
C HIS A 64 2.87 -5.94 14.04
N VAL A 65 2.33 -6.47 15.14
CA VAL A 65 0.97 -6.17 15.60
C VAL A 65 1.02 -5.26 16.82
N ASP A 66 0.27 -4.16 16.77
CA ASP A 66 0.14 -3.18 17.85
C ASP A 66 1.49 -2.60 18.30
N THR A 67 2.30 -2.23 17.31
CA THR A 67 3.63 -1.68 17.52
C THR A 67 3.89 -0.47 16.63
N ARG A 68 5.04 0.17 16.84
CA ARG A 68 5.59 1.18 15.95
C ARG A 68 7.02 0.80 15.59
N HIS A 69 7.42 1.11 14.38
CA HIS A 69 8.78 0.84 13.91
C HIS A 69 9.27 1.92 12.96
N GLU A 70 10.59 2.06 12.90
CA GLU A 70 11.26 2.93 11.93
C GLU A 70 11.36 2.24 10.57
N LEU A 71 11.28 3.06 9.53
CA LEU A 71 11.40 2.64 8.14
C LEU A 71 12.80 2.97 7.59
N ASN A 72 13.42 1.95 7.01
CA ASN A 72 14.59 2.08 6.17
C ASN A 72 14.14 2.38 4.74
N PHE A 73 14.56 3.51 4.20
CA PHE A 73 14.17 3.92 2.85
C PHE A 73 15.02 3.23 1.79
N ILE A 74 14.35 2.67 0.78
CA ILE A 74 14.99 1.91 -0.29
C ILE A 74 14.99 2.75 -1.57
N GLY A 75 16.19 3.17 -1.98
CA GLY A 75 16.39 3.98 -3.18
C GLY A 75 15.78 5.38 -3.11
N ASN A 76 15.69 6.04 -4.26
CA ASN A 76 15.03 7.35 -4.41
C ASN A 76 14.38 7.45 -5.80
N GLN A 77 13.39 6.61 -6.06
CA GLN A 77 12.68 6.58 -7.34
C GLN A 77 11.77 7.81 -7.41
N ASP A 78 12.11 8.78 -8.26
CA ASP A 78 11.35 10.01 -8.55
C ASP A 78 10.92 10.83 -7.31
N GLY A 79 11.73 10.80 -6.24
CA GLY A 79 11.43 11.51 -5.00
C GLY A 79 10.26 10.92 -4.20
N LEU A 80 9.75 9.74 -4.56
CA LEU A 80 8.61 9.10 -3.89
C LEU A 80 8.88 8.81 -2.42
N VAL A 81 10.12 8.47 -2.08
CA VAL A 81 10.58 8.21 -0.71
C VAL A 81 10.41 9.44 0.18
N ALA A 82 10.50 10.67 -0.35
CA ALA A 82 10.26 11.88 0.43
C ALA A 82 8.81 12.00 0.91
N GLY A 83 7.89 11.23 0.33
CA GLY A 83 6.50 11.11 0.76
C GLY A 83 6.23 10.03 1.79
N ILE A 84 7.27 9.37 2.34
CA ILE A 84 7.13 8.28 3.30
C ILE A 84 7.54 8.75 4.71
N PRO A 85 6.71 8.54 5.75
CA PRO A 85 7.10 8.83 7.13
C PRO A 85 8.30 7.98 7.58
N ARG A 86 9.09 8.49 8.54
CA ARG A 86 10.23 7.73 9.10
C ARG A 86 9.83 6.67 10.11
N GLU A 87 8.75 6.88 10.83
CA GLU A 87 8.22 5.94 11.81
C GLU A 87 6.71 5.84 11.62
N VAL A 88 6.19 4.62 11.68
CA VAL A 88 4.79 4.31 11.40
C VAL A 88 4.23 3.31 12.41
N ASN A 89 2.90 3.30 12.56
CA ASN A 89 2.20 2.23 13.25
C ASN A 89 2.17 0.93 12.44
N SER A 90 2.02 -0.21 13.13
CA SER A 90 1.93 -1.51 12.49
C SER A 90 0.89 -2.41 13.18
N TYR A 91 0.07 -3.08 12.36
CA TYR A 91 -1.06 -3.91 12.79
C TYR A 91 -1.20 -5.18 11.94
N HIS A 92 -0.10 -5.70 11.41
CA HIS A 92 -0.12 -6.81 10.45
C HIS A 92 0.70 -8.01 10.93
N ASN A 93 0.24 -9.20 10.54
CA ASN A 93 0.86 -10.51 10.79
C ASN A 93 1.25 -11.22 9.48
N HIS A 94 0.99 -10.57 8.34
CA HIS A 94 1.31 -11.04 7.01
C HIS A 94 1.98 -9.91 6.22
N ALA A 95 3.02 -10.25 5.50
CA ALA A 95 3.75 -9.26 4.72
C ALA A 95 4.40 -9.84 3.46
N VAL A 96 5.08 -8.96 2.74
CA VAL A 96 5.79 -9.25 1.50
C VAL A 96 7.29 -9.03 1.76
N ARG A 97 8.14 -9.93 1.28
CA ARG A 97 9.61 -9.78 1.33
C ARG A 97 10.26 -9.63 -0.04
N ASP A 98 9.63 -10.17 -1.07
CA ASP A 98 10.12 -10.05 -2.44
C ASP A 98 9.41 -8.89 -3.13
N CYS A 99 10.17 -8.03 -3.81
CA CYS A 99 9.60 -6.91 -4.56
C CYS A 99 8.63 -7.43 -5.63
N PRO A 100 7.35 -7.01 -5.63
CA PRO A 100 6.39 -7.46 -6.64
C PRO A 100 6.77 -7.01 -8.05
N GLU A 101 6.45 -7.84 -9.04
CA GLU A 101 6.75 -7.53 -10.44
C GLU A 101 6.08 -6.22 -10.85
N GLY A 102 6.84 -5.34 -11.51
CA GLY A 102 6.33 -4.02 -11.91
C GLY A 102 6.30 -2.97 -10.79
N PHE A 103 6.80 -3.27 -9.59
CA PHE A 103 6.88 -2.32 -8.47
C PHE A 103 8.33 -1.93 -8.13
N TYR A 104 8.46 -0.78 -7.47
CA TYR A 104 9.60 -0.38 -6.67
C TYR A 104 9.29 -0.61 -5.20
N VAL A 105 10.27 -1.05 -4.43
CA VAL A 105 10.24 -0.93 -2.96
C VAL A 105 10.67 0.49 -2.58
N LEU A 106 9.88 1.13 -1.73
CA LEU A 106 10.16 2.48 -1.22
C LEU A 106 10.70 2.45 0.21
N ALA A 107 10.24 1.50 1.03
CA ALA A 107 10.65 1.39 2.41
C ALA A 107 10.50 -0.05 2.93
N GLU A 108 11.36 -0.39 3.87
CA GLU A 108 11.38 -1.66 4.60
C GLU A 108 11.56 -1.40 6.11
N SER A 109 11.12 -2.32 6.95
CA SER A 109 11.45 -2.33 8.38
C SER A 109 12.86 -2.88 8.64
N ALA A 110 13.32 -2.85 9.89
CA ALA A 110 14.64 -3.37 10.28
C ALA A 110 14.84 -4.88 10.03
N ASP A 111 13.75 -5.65 9.97
CA ASP A 111 13.75 -7.08 9.66
C ASP A 111 13.50 -7.39 8.16
N ALA A 112 13.72 -6.39 7.29
CA ALA A 112 13.61 -6.48 5.84
C ALA A 112 12.21 -6.88 5.34
N VAL A 113 11.17 -6.56 6.11
CA VAL A 113 9.78 -6.63 5.63
C VAL A 113 9.49 -5.39 4.81
N ILE A 114 8.91 -5.56 3.62
CA ILE A 114 8.57 -4.45 2.74
C ILE A 114 7.36 -3.72 3.30
N GLU A 115 7.52 -2.43 3.54
CA GLU A 115 6.53 -1.57 4.21
C GLU A 115 5.87 -0.58 3.24
N ALA A 116 6.51 -0.26 2.11
CA ALA A 116 5.89 0.55 1.06
C ALA A 116 6.38 0.17 -0.34
N ILE A 117 5.45 0.19 -1.30
CA ILE A 117 5.70 -0.05 -2.72
C ILE A 117 5.04 1.00 -3.60
N ALA A 118 5.58 1.19 -4.80
CA ALA A 118 4.96 2.01 -5.86
C ALA A 118 5.08 1.33 -7.21
N HIS A 119 4.04 1.39 -8.04
CA HIS A 119 4.09 0.80 -9.38
C HIS A 119 4.99 1.65 -10.29
N ARG A 120 5.75 0.98 -11.17
CA ARG A 120 6.75 1.63 -12.06
C ARG A 120 6.16 2.45 -13.21
N GLN A 121 4.84 2.43 -13.39
CA GLN A 121 4.18 2.95 -14.60
C GLN A 121 2.80 3.54 -14.25
N LEU A 122 2.01 2.82 -13.45
CA LEU A 122 0.72 3.28 -12.96
C LEU A 122 0.92 4.21 -11.75
N ASN A 123 -0.01 5.14 -11.55
CA ASN A 123 0.00 6.02 -10.39
C ASN A 123 -0.55 5.31 -9.13
N TRP A 124 0.12 4.22 -8.75
CA TRP A 124 -0.29 3.30 -7.69
C TRP A 124 0.77 3.28 -6.61
N GLN A 125 0.34 3.41 -5.36
CA GLN A 125 1.20 3.31 -4.19
C GLN A 125 0.51 2.48 -3.12
N ALA A 126 1.30 1.81 -2.30
CA ALA A 126 0.77 1.06 -1.18
C ALA A 126 1.71 1.09 0.02
N CYS A 127 1.14 0.94 1.21
CA CYS A 127 1.87 0.90 2.46
C CYS A 127 1.28 -0.14 3.43
N MET A 128 2.10 -0.66 4.33
CA MET A 128 1.70 -1.65 5.33
C MET A 128 1.14 -1.01 6.63
N TRP A 129 1.50 0.24 6.92
CA TRP A 129 0.93 1.00 8.04
C TRP A 129 -0.47 1.54 7.74
N HIS A 130 -1.12 2.04 8.79
CA HIS A 130 -2.45 2.62 8.75
C HIS A 130 -2.42 4.13 9.04
N PRO A 131 -2.30 5.00 8.01
CA PRO A 131 -2.39 6.45 8.20
C PRO A 131 -3.69 6.89 8.89
N GLU A 132 -4.78 6.15 8.68
CA GLU A 132 -6.10 6.43 9.24
C GLU A 132 -6.21 6.11 10.74
N ARG A 133 -5.21 5.41 11.31
CA ARG A 133 -5.16 5.04 12.73
C ARG A 133 -4.19 5.90 13.54
N GLU A 134 -3.52 6.87 12.91
CA GLU A 134 -2.66 7.80 13.63
C GLU A 134 -3.48 8.71 14.57
N PRO A 135 -3.02 8.98 15.80
CA PRO A 135 -3.72 9.89 16.72
C PRO A 135 -3.90 11.30 16.15
N ALA A 136 -2.95 11.73 15.31
CA ALA A 136 -3.02 12.93 14.50
C ALA A 136 -2.52 12.61 13.09
N PHE A 137 -3.23 13.06 12.07
CA PHE A 137 -2.85 12.77 10.68
C PHE A 137 -1.48 13.35 10.34
N ASN A 138 -0.61 12.49 9.81
CA ASN A 138 0.73 12.88 9.40
C ASN A 138 0.68 13.72 8.11
N LEU A 139 1.29 14.91 8.12
CA LEU A 139 1.35 15.78 6.95
C LEU A 139 2.08 15.15 5.76
N VAL A 140 3.06 14.27 6.02
CA VAL A 140 3.78 13.53 4.97
C VAL A 140 2.81 12.59 4.24
N ASP A 141 1.99 11.84 4.98
CA ASP A 141 0.95 10.99 4.40
C ASP A 141 -0.11 11.80 3.65
N ILE A 142 -0.61 12.89 4.24
CA ILE A 142 -1.58 13.77 3.59
C ILE A 142 -1.05 14.28 2.26
N ASN A 143 0.18 14.79 2.22
CA ASN A 143 0.79 15.34 1.01
C ASN A 143 1.05 14.25 -0.04
N ARG A 144 1.49 13.06 0.39
CA ARG A 144 1.64 11.89 -0.48
C ARG A 144 0.31 11.52 -1.13
N ILE A 145 -0.76 11.38 -0.35
CA ILE A 145 -2.09 10.97 -0.82
C ILE A 145 -2.70 12.03 -1.75
N ARG A 146 -2.56 13.33 -1.40
CA ARG A 146 -2.97 14.43 -2.27
C ARG A 146 -2.26 14.39 -3.61
N LYS A 147 -0.93 14.21 -3.61
CA LYS A 147 -0.12 14.09 -4.83
C LYS A 147 -0.54 12.88 -5.65
N LEU A 148 -0.75 11.72 -5.01
CA LEU A 148 -1.21 10.49 -5.67
C LEU A 148 -2.54 10.69 -6.39
N PHE A 149 -3.51 11.37 -5.76
CA PHE A 149 -4.83 11.60 -6.36
C PHE A 149 -4.95 12.91 -7.14
N GLY A 150 -3.86 13.63 -7.36
CA GLY A 150 -3.88 14.90 -8.10
C GLY A 150 -4.71 16.00 -7.42
N ILE A 151 -4.91 15.92 -6.10
CA ILE A 151 -5.64 16.92 -5.33
C ILE A 151 -4.66 18.05 -4.99
N THR A 152 -4.72 19.14 -5.75
CA THR A 152 -3.98 20.38 -5.43
C THR A 152 -4.71 21.17 -4.33
N SER A 153 -3.93 21.76 -3.43
CA SER A 153 -4.38 22.68 -2.38
C SER A 153 -5.05 23.93 -2.92
#